data_AF-A0A1J3CK38-F1
#
_entry.id   AF-A0A1J3CK38-F1
#
_cell.length_a   1.000
_cell.length_b   1.000
_cell.length_c   1.000
_cell.angle_alpha   90.00
_cell.angle_beta   90.00
_cell.angle_gamma   90.00
#
_symmetry.space_group_name_H-M   'P 1'
#
loop_
_entity.id
_entity.type
_entity.pdbx_description
1 polymer ?
#
loop_
_entity_poly.entity_id
_entity_poly.type
_entity_poly.pdbx_seq_one_letter_code
_entity_poly.pdbx_strand_id
1 'polypeptide(L)' 'FSAVDAHTAGFLFHKCVEDSLREKTVILVTHQVEFLSEVDQILVMEEGRITQLGKYEELLMMGTAFKQLVNAHNDAV' A
#
# COMPACT_ATOMS: atom_id res chain seq x y z
N PHE A 1 5.89 4.93 5.17
CA PHE A 1 7.06 5.45 5.90
C PHE A 1 6.62 6.44 6.98
N SER A 2 6.41 5.99 8.23
CA SER A 2 5.59 6.74 9.20
C SER A 2 6.24 7.95 9.88
N ALA A 3 7.57 8.09 9.80
CA ALA A 3 8.33 9.13 10.50
C ALA A 3 8.97 10.17 9.56
N VAL A 4 8.73 10.02 8.25
CA VAL A 4 9.29 10.90 7.21
C VAL A 4 8.16 11.65 6.53
N ASP A 5 8.45 12.84 6.00
CA ASP A 5 7.49 13.61 5.22
C ASP A 5 7.18 12.92 3.87
N ALA A 6 6.08 13.32 3.23
CA ALA A 6 5.58 12.70 1.99
C ALA A 6 6.60 12.75 0.84
N HIS A 7 7.34 13.85 0.69
CA HIS A 7 8.33 13.97 -0.38
C HIS A 7 9.49 13.00 -0.16
N THR A 8 10.01 12.94 1.07
CA THR A 8 11.06 11.98 1.44
C THR A 8 10.57 10.52 1.35
N ALA A 9 9.31 10.25 1.74
CA ALA A 9 8.70 8.93 1.61
C ALA A 9 8.66 8.45 0.15
N GLY A 10 8.18 9.31 -0.77
CA GLY A 10 8.12 8.99 -2.19
C GLY A 10 9.49 8.74 -2.80
N PHE A 11 10.50 9.56 -2.43
CA PHE A 11 11.88 9.34 -2.86
C PHE A 11 12.42 7.98 -2.40
N LEU A 12 12.21 7.62 -1.13
CA LEU A 12 12.65 6.33 -0.59
C LEU A 12 11.93 5.15 -1.24
N PHE A 13 10.63 5.27 -1.50
CA PHE A 13 9.88 4.23 -2.20
C PHE A 13 10.48 3.96 -3.58
N HIS A 14 10.59 4.98 -4.44
CA HIS A 14 11.11 4.82 -5.79
C HIS A 14 12.57 4.35 -5.79
N LYS A 15 13.45 5.00 -5.01
CA LYS A 15 14.89 4.71 -5.08
C LYS A 15 15.29 3.42 -4.38
N CYS A 16 14.65 3.10 -3.25
CA CYS A 16 15.03 1.92 -2.47
C CYS A 16 14.16 0.72 -2.84
N VAL A 17 12.84 0.87 -2.87
CA VAL A 17 11.93 -0.25 -3.07
C VAL A 17 11.85 -0.65 -4.54
N GLU A 18 11.57 0.29 -5.44
CA GLU A 18 11.40 -0.04 -6.86
C GLU A 18 12.72 -0.21 -7.62
N ASP A 19 13.70 0.67 -7.38
CA ASP A 19 14.99 0.62 -8.06
C ASP A 19 15.96 -0.37 -7.39
N SER A 20 16.40 -0.07 -6.15
CA SER A 20 17.51 -0.81 -5.52
C SER A 20 17.15 -2.25 -5.14
N LEU A 21 15.88 -2.53 -4.89
CA LEU A 21 15.38 -3.85 -4.50
C LEU A 21 14.62 -4.57 -5.62
N ARG A 22 14.65 -4.07 -6.86
CA ARG A 22 13.90 -4.58 -8.02
C ARG A 22 13.95 -6.10 -8.23
N GLU A 23 15.10 -6.72 -7.97
CA GLU A 23 15.33 -8.16 -8.19
C GLU A 23 15.18 -8.99 -6.90
N LYS A 24 14.52 -8.45 -5.88
CA LYS A 24 14.27 -9.11 -4.59
C LYS A 24 12.79 -9.15 -4.28
N THR A 25 12.37 -10.16 -3.52
CA THR A 25 11.04 -10.15 -2.91
C THR A 25 11.00 -9.12 -1.80
N VAL A 26 10.10 -8.14 -1.91
CA VAL A 26 9.87 -7.10 -0.90
C VAL A 26 8.51 -7.31 -0.26
N ILE A 27 8.48 -7.37 1.08
CA ILE A 27 7.24 -7.31 1.85
C ILE A 27 7.16 -5.90 2.43
N LEU A 28 6.25 -5.09 1.88
CA LEU A 28 5.99 -3.72 2.35
C LEU A 28 4.81 -3.72 3.31
N VAL A 29 5.05 -3.31 4.56
CA VAL A 29 4.00 -3.03 5.54
C VAL A 29 3.83 -1.51 5.64
N THR A 30 2.69 -1.01 5.20
CA THR A 30 2.43 0.44 5.15
C THR A 30 0.99 0.76 5.51
N HIS A 31 0.78 1.91 6.16
CA HIS A 31 -0.54 2.53 6.30
C HIS A 31 -0.78 3.61 5.23
N GLN A 32 0.24 3.97 4.44
CA GLN A 32 0.15 4.99 3.40
C GLN A 32 -0.39 4.34 2.13
N VAL A 33 -1.63 4.70 1.78
CA VAL A 33 -2.38 4.12 0.67
C VAL A 33 -1.78 4.49 -0.70
N GLU A 34 -1.10 5.63 -0.77
CA GLU A 34 -0.53 6.22 -2.00
C GLU A 34 0.43 5.26 -2.75
N PHE A 35 1.15 4.40 -2.04
CA PHE A 35 2.08 3.44 -2.66
C PHE A 35 1.40 2.14 -3.09
N LEU A 36 0.18 1.88 -2.65
CA LEU A 36 -0.49 0.59 -2.87
C LEU A 36 -0.90 0.38 -4.33
N SER A 37 -0.98 1.43 -5.15
CA SER A 37 -1.20 1.29 -6.59
C SER A 37 0.03 0.78 -7.35
N GLU A 38 1.23 0.84 -6.75
CA GLU A 38 2.50 0.49 -7.40
C GLU A 38 3.05 -0.87 -6.95
N VAL A 39 2.30 -1.62 -6.12
CA VAL A 39 2.71 -2.97 -5.67
C VAL A 39 2.05 -4.08 -6.49
N ASP A 40 2.72 -5.23 -6.55
CA ASP A 40 2.22 -6.39 -7.30
C ASP A 40 0.94 -7.00 -6.70
N GLN A 41 0.88 -7.09 -5.37
CA GLN A 41 -0.20 -7.73 -4.60
C GLN A 41 -0.38 -7.02 -3.25
N ILE A 42 -1.64 -6.92 -2.82
CA ILE A 42 -2.01 -6.31 -1.53
C ILE A 42 -2.70 -7.38 -0.67
N LEU A 43 -2.28 -7.47 0.59
CA LEU A 43 -2.93 -8.28 1.62
C LEU A 43 -3.56 -7.33 2.63
N VAL A 44 -4.88 -7.39 2.77
CA VAL A 44 -5.61 -6.64 3.81
C VAL A 44 -5.76 -7.55 5.02
N MET A 45 -5.36 -7.05 6.18
CA MET A 45 -5.43 -7.79 7.44
C MET A 45 -6.35 -7.11 8.44
N GLU A 46 -7.24 -7.88 9.06
CA GLU A 46 -8.10 -7.45 10.16
C GLU A 46 -8.10 -8.55 11.23
N GLU A 47 -7.98 -8.15 12.50
CA GLU A 47 -7.99 -9.07 13.65
C GLU A 47 -7.03 -10.28 13.51
N GLY A 48 -5.84 -10.03 12.93
CA GLY A 48 -4.82 -11.05 12.73
C GLY A 48 -5.10 -12.04 11.60
N ARG A 49 -6.12 -11.79 10.76
CA ARG A 49 -6.47 -12.62 9.60
C ARG A 49 -6.39 -11.82 8.31
N ILE A 50 -6.03 -12.48 7.21
CA ILE A 50 -6.10 -11.89 5.87
C ILE A 50 -7.57 -11.90 5.44
N THR A 51 -8.16 -10.72 5.24
CA THR A 51 -9.56 -10.59 4.78
C THR A 51 -9.66 -10.43 3.27
N GLN A 52 -8.64 -9.87 2.62
CA GLN A 52 -8.57 -9.72 1.16
C GLN A 52 -7.15 -9.91 0.64
N LEU A 53 -7.05 -10.37 -0.61
CA LEU A 53 -5.82 -10.53 -1.37
C LEU A 53 -6.11 -10.20 -2.84
N GLY A 54 -5.30 -9.35 -3.46
CA GLY A 54 -5.42 -9.06 -4.89
C GLY A 54 -4.64 -7.81 -5.30
N LYS A 55 -4.81 -7.40 -6.56
CA LYS A 55 -4.27 -6.13 -7.07
C LYS A 55 -5.10 -4.94 -6.58
N TYR A 56 -4.53 -3.75 -6.64
CA TYR A 56 -5.20 -2.50 -6.23
C TYR A 56 -6.59 -2.34 -6.84
N GLU A 57 -6.71 -2.43 -8.16
CA GLU A 57 -7.97 -2.24 -8.88
C GLU A 57 -9.02 -3.30 -8.54
N GLU A 58 -8.58 -4.56 -8.42
CA GLU A 58 -9.44 -5.70 -8.05
C GLU A 58 -10.06 -5.46 -6.66
N LEU A 59 -9.23 -5.11 -5.68
CA LEU A 59 -9.68 -4.86 -4.31
C LEU A 59 -10.55 -3.60 -4.19
N LEU A 60 -10.30 -2.57 -5.01
CA LEU A 60 -11.11 -1.36 -5.03
C LEU A 60 -12.53 -1.62 -5.58
N MET A 61 -12.65 -2.50 -6.59
CA MET A 61 -13.94 -2.87 -7.18
C MET A 61 -14.79 -3.78 -6.28
N MET A 62 -14.15 -4.57 -5.41
CA MET A 62 -14.85 -5.50 -4.51
C MET A 62 -15.74 -4.81 -3.46
N GLY A 63 -15.59 -3.50 -3.21
CA GLY A 63 -16.46 -2.75 -2.30
C GLY A 63 -16.27 -3.09 -0.82
N THR A 64 -15.11 -3.64 -0.47
CA THR A 64 -14.76 -4.26 0.82
C THR A 64 -13.89 -3.36 1.70
N ALA A 65 -13.31 -3.90 2.78
CA ALA A 65 -12.49 -3.14 3.75
C ALA A 65 -11.33 -2.35 3.12
N PHE A 66 -10.76 -2.82 2.00
CA PHE A 66 -9.75 -2.07 1.26
C PHE A 66 -10.27 -0.70 0.79
N LYS A 67 -11.48 -0.68 0.23
CA LYS A 67 -12.12 0.56 -0.23
C LYS A 67 -12.38 1.53 0.92
N GLN A 68 -12.73 1.02 2.10
CA GLN A 68 -12.88 1.87 3.29
C GLN A 68 -11.55 2.50 3.72
N LEU A 69 -10.47 1.71 3.71
CA LEU A 69 -9.11 2.21 3.95
C LEU A 69 -8.70 3.32 2.97
N VAL A 70 -8.94 3.11 1.67
CA VAL A 70 -8.63 4.10 0.63
C VAL A 70 -9.46 5.37 0.81
N ASN A 71 -10.76 5.24 1.06
CA ASN A 71 -11.64 6.39 1.25
C ASN A 71 -11.26 7.21 2.50
N ALA A 72 -10.96 6.54 3.62
CA ALA A 72 -10.54 7.22 4.84
C ALA A 72 -9.23 8.01 4.66
N HIS A 73 -8.31 7.52 3.82
CA HIS A 73 -7.11 8.26 3.43
C HIS A 73 -7.46 9.50 2.61
N ASN A 74 -8.32 9.37 1.60
CA ASN A 74 -8.73 10.50 0.76
C ASN A 74 -9.51 11.59 1.51
N ASP A 75 -10.31 11.23 2.52
CA ASP A 75 -11.05 12.20 3.33
C ASP A 75 -10.15 12.96 4.33
N ALA A 76 -8.98 12.42 4.65
CA ALA A 76 -8.03 13.00 5.60
C ALA A 76 -6.98 13.92 4.95
N VAL A 77 -6.92 13.96 3.61
CA VAL A 77 -5.99 14.79 2.81
C VAL A 77 -6.75 15.95 2.18
#